data_AF-A0A3M1MTC1-F1
#
_entry.id   AF-A0A3M1MTC1-F1
#
_cell.length_a   1.000
_cell.length_b   1.000
_cell.length_c   1.000
_cell.angle_alpha   90.00
_cell.angle_beta   90.00
_cell.angle_gamma   90.00
#
_symmetry.space_group_name_H-M   'P 1'
#
loop_
_entity.id
_entity.type
_entity.pdbx_description
1 polymer ?
#
loop_
_entity_poly.entity_id
_entity_poly.type
_entity_poly.pdbx_seq_one_letter_code
_entity_poly.pdbx_strand_id
1 'polypeptide(L)' 'FDLVIANILAEENIRLAGQLIDHLRPGGHLVLSGILGEKVDLVRDTFDGLMGASPQVHYQDEWASLVYRRT' A
#
# COMPACT_ATOMS: atom_id res chain seq x y z
N PHE A 1 -9.30 -11.77 0.23
CA PHE A 1 -10.25 -10.65 0.10
C PHE A 1 -10.07 -9.96 -1.23
N ASP A 2 -11.14 -9.32 -1.66
CA ASP A 2 -11.19 -8.59 -2.93
C ASP A 2 -10.59 -7.18 -2.79
N LEU A 3 -10.61 -6.69 -1.55
CA LEU A 3 -10.09 -5.41 -1.11
C LEU A 3 -9.49 -5.58 0.28
N VAL A 4 -8.27 -5.09 0.48
CA VAL A 4 -7.62 -4.94 1.78
C VAL A 4 -7.30 -3.46 1.95
N ILE A 5 -7.66 -2.86 3.09
CA ILE A 5 -7.40 -1.46 3.40
C ILE A 5 -6.64 -1.40 4.72
N ALA A 6 -5.57 -0.61 4.75
CA ALA A 6 -4.83 -0.29 5.97
C ALA A 6 -4.62 1.23 6.04
N ASN A 7 -5.28 1.88 7.00
CA ASN A 7 -5.09 3.29 7.32
C ASN A 7 -4.36 3.38 8.66
N ILE A 8 -3.04 3.24 8.60
CA ILE A 8 -2.11 3.14 9.73
C ILE A 8 -0.76 3.73 9.31
N LEU A 9 0.19 3.82 10.25
CA LEU A 9 1.53 4.35 9.99
C LEU A 9 2.25 3.62 8.86
N ALA A 10 3.06 4.35 8.09
CA ALA A 10 3.85 3.81 6.97
C ALA A 10 4.72 2.61 7.38
N GLU A 11 5.39 2.70 8.52
CA GLU A 11 6.25 1.65 9.06
C GLU A 11 5.46 0.40 9.45
N GLU A 12 4.22 0.56 9.94
CA GLU A 12 3.36 -0.57 10.26
C GLU A 12 2.81 -1.24 9.00
N ASN A 13 2.50 -0.46 7.96
CA ASN A 13 2.20 -1.02 6.64
C ASN A 13 3.35 -1.88 6.12
N ILE A 14 4.60 -1.39 6.21
CA ILE A 14 5.80 -2.14 5.80
C ILE A 14 5.98 -3.40 6.64
N ARG A 15 5.86 -3.30 7.97
CA ARG A 15 5.97 -4.44 8.89
C ARG A 15 4.95 -5.54 8.60
N LEU A 16 3.75 -5.16 8.15
CA LEU A 16 2.64 -6.05 7.85
C LEU A 16 2.54 -6.42 6.36
N ALA A 17 3.46 -5.98 5.50
CA ALA A 17 3.33 -6.07 4.04
C ALA A 17 2.98 -7.48 3.54
N GLY A 18 3.72 -8.50 4.00
CA GLY A 18 3.44 -9.89 3.64
C GLY A 18 2.03 -10.33 4.07
N GLN A 19 1.62 -10.03 5.30
CA GLN A 19 0.29 -10.39 5.81
C GLN A 19 -0.83 -9.70 5.04
N LEU A 20 -0.68 -8.42 4.70
CA LEU A 20 -1.68 -7.67 3.92
C LEU A 20 -1.86 -8.28 2.52
N ILE A 21 -0.76 -8.66 1.87
CA ILE A 21 -0.76 -9.24 0.53
C ILE A 21 -1.29 -10.68 0.55
N ASP A 22 -0.91 -11.50 1.53
CA ASP A 22 -1.38 -12.88 1.68
C ASP A 22 -2.90 -12.98 1.79
N HIS A 23 -3.53 -11.97 2.41
CA HIS A 23 -4.98 -11.89 2.52
C HIS A 23 -5.66 -11.30 1.27
N LEU A 24 -4.92 -10.83 0.27
CA LEU A 24 -5.47 -10.24 -0.95
C LEU A 24 -5.55 -11.29 -2.07
N ARG A 25 -6.71 -11.48 -2.70
CA ARG A 25 -6.81 -12.41 -3.85
C ARG A 25 -6.10 -11.85 -5.09
N PRO A 26 -5.67 -12.68 -6.06
CA PRO A 26 -5.31 -12.21 -7.39
C PRO A 26 -6.44 -11.37 -8.01
N GLY A 27 -6.09 -10.24 -8.62
CA GLY A 27 -7.02 -9.22 -9.13
C GLY A 27 -7.63 -8.30 -8.07
N GLY A 28 -7.37 -8.51 -6.78
CA GLY A 28 -7.83 -7.66 -5.68
C GLY A 28 -7.04 -6.35 -5.55
N HIS A 29 -7.57 -5.41 -4.77
CA HIS A 29 -6.93 -4.12 -4.49
C HIS A 29 -6.39 -4.03 -3.06
N LEU A 30 -5.19 -3.48 -2.91
CA LEU A 30 -4.62 -3.06 -1.63
C LEU A 30 -4.64 -1.53 -1.57
N VAL A 31 -5.22 -0.96 -0.53
CA VAL A 31 -5.18 0.47 -0.26
C VAL A 31 -4.40 0.71 1.02
N LEU A 32 -3.27 1.40 0.90
CA LEU A 32 -2.47 1.87 2.03
C LEU A 32 -2.73 3.36 2.20
N SER A 33 -3.13 3.80 3.40
CA SER A 33 -3.43 5.19 3.73
C SER A 33 -2.84 5.55 5.10
N GLY A 34 -2.98 6.79 5.54
CA GLY A 34 -2.35 7.29 6.77
C GLY A 34 -0.84 7.53 6.60
N ILE A 35 -0.40 7.76 5.36
CA ILE A 35 1.01 7.90 5.00
C ILE A 35 1.31 9.39 4.81
N LEU A 36 2.33 9.91 5.50
CA LEU A 36 2.83 11.25 5.21
C LEU A 36 3.48 11.27 3.81
N GLY A 37 3.28 12.35 3.05
CA GLY A 37 3.76 12.46 1.67
C GLY A 37 5.27 12.18 1.53
N GLU A 38 6.08 12.64 2.49
CA GLU A 38 7.52 12.38 2.54
C GLU A 38 7.91 10.90 2.74
N LYS A 39 6.96 10.05 3.17
CA LYS A 39 7.16 8.60 3.39
C LYS A 39 6.60 7.74 2.25
N VAL A 40 6.07 8.33 1.18
CA VAL A 40 5.52 7.56 0.05
C VAL A 40 6.57 6.66 -0.57
N ASP A 41 7.78 7.18 -0.83
CA ASP A 41 8.83 6.38 -1.46
C ASP A 41 9.30 5.24 -0.55
N LEU A 42 9.35 5.45 0.77
CA LEU A 42 9.64 4.40 1.75
C LEU A 42 8.64 3.23 1.66
N VAL A 43 7.35 3.53 1.47
CA VAL A 43 6.31 2.49 1.30
C VAL A 43 6.48 1.80 -0.06
N ARG A 44 6.73 2.55 -1.14
CA ARG A 44 6.91 2.00 -2.49
C ARG A 44 8.11 1.07 -2.60
N ASP A 45 9.23 1.41 -1.94
CA ASP A 45 10.45 0.58 -1.91
C ASP A 45 10.18 -0.84 -1.39
N THR A 46 9.17 -1.00 -0.52
CA THR A 46 8.73 -2.31 -0.04
C THR A 46 7.68 -2.94 -0.95
N PHE A 47 6.61 -2.19 -1.27
CA PHE A 47 5.42 -2.78 -1.88
C PHE A 47 5.51 -2.96 -3.40
N ASP A 48 6.27 -2.14 -4.13
CA ASP A 48 6.36 -2.24 -5.60
C ASP A 48 6.89 -3.61 -6.04
N GLY A 49 7.92 -4.13 -5.35
CA GLY A 49 8.47 -5.45 -5.62
C GLY A 49 7.53 -6.60 -5.24
N LEU A 50 6.79 -6.45 -4.14
CA LEU A 50 5.85 -7.48 -3.67
C LEU A 50 4.56 -7.55 -4.51
N MET A 51 4.11 -6.39 -5.02
CA MET A 51 2.92 -6.28 -5.85
C MET A 51 3.22 -6.47 -7.34
N GLY A 52 4.49 -6.37 -7.76
CA GLY A 52 4.91 -6.52 -9.15
C GLY A 52 4.48 -5.36 -10.06
N ALA A 53 4.02 -4.25 -9.48
CA ALA A 53 3.56 -3.06 -10.18
C ALA A 53 3.65 -1.84 -9.26
N SER A 54 3.75 -0.65 -9.84
CA SER A 54 3.65 0.61 -9.08
C SER A 54 2.19 0.96 -8.79
N PRO A 55 1.91 1.63 -7.67
CA PRO A 55 0.56 1.99 -7.26
C PRO A 55 0.07 3.26 -7.95
N GLN A 56 -1.23 3.49 -7.88
CA GLN A 56 -1.78 4.83 -8.01
C GLN A 56 -1.59 5.55 -6.68
N VAL A 57 -1.04 6.77 -6.71
CA VAL A 57 -0.82 7.57 -5.50
C VAL A 57 -1.74 8.78 -5.50
N HIS A 58 -2.47 8.97 -4.41
CA HIS A 58 -3.33 10.13 -4.18
C HIS A 58 -2.80 10.93 -3.01
N TYR A 59 -2.58 12.23 -3.22
CA TYR A 59 -2.14 13.16 -2.18
C TYR A 59 -3.30 14.06 -1.73
N GLN A 60 -3.32 14.37 -0.44
CA GLN A 60 -4.22 15.34 0.17
C GLN A 60 -3.48 16.01 1.34
N ASP A 61 -3.17 17.30 1.18
CA ASP A 61 -2.33 18.06 2.11
C ASP A 61 -1.00 17.33 2.41
N GLU A 62 -0.66 17.09 3.67
CA GLU A 62 0.52 16.32 4.06
C GLU A 62 0.37 14.79 3.93
N TRP A 63 -0.81 14.29 3.56
CA TRP A 63 -1.13 12.86 3.53
C TRP A 63 -1.16 12.29 2.12
N ALA A 64 -0.96 10.99 2.04
CA ALA A 64 -1.02 10.20 0.82
C ALA A 64 -1.73 8.85 1.06
N SER A 65 -2.28 8.31 -0.02
CA SER A 65 -2.68 6.90 -0.11
C SER A 65 -2.14 6.26 -1.39
N LEU A 66 -1.84 4.98 -1.31
CA LEU A 66 -1.33 4.18 -2.41
C LEU A 66 -2.30 3.04 -2.70
N VAL A 67 -2.69 2.88 -3.96
CA VAL A 67 -3.61 1.84 -4.41
C VAL A 67 -2.88 0.91 -5.36
N TYR A 68 -2.69 -0.34 -4.93
CA TYR A 68 -2.16 -1.40 -5.77
C TYR A 68 -3.27 -2.33 -6.24
N ARG A 69 -3.05 -2.96 -7.39
CA ARG A 69 -3.84 -4.10 -7.85
C ARG A 69 -2.93 -5.33 -7.91
N ARG A 70 -3.31 -6.41 -7.23
CA ARG A 70 -2.58 -7.68 -7.29
C ARG A 70 -2.79 -8.29 -8.68
N THR A 71 -1.72 -8.46 -9.46
CA THR A 71 -1.76 -9.22 -10.73
C THR A 71 -1.68 -10.72 -10.49
#